data_AF-A0A9D7VZG4-F1
#
_entry.id   AF-A0A9D7VZG4-F1
#
_cell.length_a   1.000
_cell.length_b   1.000
_cell.length_c   1.000
_cell.angle_alpha   90.00
_cell.angle_beta   90.00
_cell.angle_gamma   90.00
#
_symmetry.space_group_name_H-M   'P 1'
#
loop_
_entity.id
_entity.type
_entity.pdbx_description
1 polymer ?
#
loop_
_entity_poly.entity_id
_entity_poly.type
_entity_poly.pdbx_seq_one_letter_code
_entity_poly.pdbx_strand_id
1 'polypeptide(L)'
;MSRLTSKDAATSKDAADQLSPAHFVPLADIMQSHDGALLSYMRDTNASDVVVTMPISVEIANKDVQKFMVTVAVTTQFDSPEPLSDEARRITPKHHQTVFAWIPADCYGTDDFGIYIDEVAIGETLKNGLVGEVIDKAAIEATVMALADAC
;
A
#
# COMPACT_ATOMS: atom_id res chain seq x y z
N MET A 1 -38.17 36.44 31.80
CA MET A 1 -36.83 35.92 32.14
C MET A 1 -36.72 34.49 31.61
N SER A 2 -35.70 34.22 30.78
CA SER A 2 -35.13 32.89 30.47
C SER A 2 -36.06 31.84 29.81
N ARG A 3 -35.69 31.10 28.75
CA ARG A 3 -34.37 30.58 28.36
C ARG A 3 -34.24 30.41 26.85
N LEU A 4 -33.00 30.58 26.39
CA LEU A 4 -32.45 30.02 25.15
C LEU A 4 -32.80 28.53 25.00
N THR A 5 -33.06 28.09 23.77
CA THR A 5 -32.54 26.81 23.28
C THR A 5 -31.85 27.05 21.95
N SER A 6 -30.56 26.69 21.94
CA SER A 6 -29.65 26.78 20.82
C SER A 6 -30.21 26.08 19.59
N LYS A 7 -30.15 26.75 18.45
CA LYS A 7 -30.27 26.14 17.14
C LYS A 7 -29.06 25.21 16.97
N ASP A 8 -29.33 23.91 16.94
CA ASP A 8 -28.35 22.87 16.75
C ASP A 8 -27.44 23.17 15.55
N ALA A 9 -26.15 23.27 15.86
CA ALA A 9 -25.05 23.20 14.92
C ALA A 9 -24.52 21.76 14.95
N ALA A 10 -24.87 20.96 13.95
CA ALA A 10 -24.27 19.68 13.54
C ALA A 10 -25.23 19.11 12.47
N THR A 11 -24.85 18.70 11.27
CA THR A 11 -23.58 18.21 10.75
C THR A 11 -23.46 18.60 9.27
N SER A 12 -22.37 19.27 8.91
CA SER A 12 -21.83 19.27 7.54
C SER A 12 -20.53 18.45 7.51
N LYS A 13 -20.44 17.44 8.39
CA LYS A 13 -19.24 16.63 8.65
C LYS A 13 -19.41 15.15 8.26
N ASP A 14 -20.46 14.82 7.51
CA ASP A 14 -20.76 13.44 7.05
C ASP A 14 -20.42 13.22 5.56
N ALA A 15 -19.79 14.20 4.92
CA ALA A 15 -19.31 14.14 3.53
C ALA A 15 -17.78 14.33 3.44
N ALA A 16 -17.05 14.04 4.52
CA ALA A 16 -15.62 13.79 4.43
C ALA A 16 -15.46 12.32 4.01
N ASP A 17 -15.39 12.12 2.70
CA ASP A 17 -14.98 10.95 1.95
C ASP A 17 -14.89 9.62 2.70
N GLN A 18 -15.88 8.76 2.48
CA GLN A 18 -15.67 7.32 2.63
C GLN A 18 -14.74 6.86 1.50
N LEU A 19 -13.44 7.08 1.67
CA LEU A 19 -12.41 6.43 0.87
C LEU A 19 -12.68 4.92 0.89
N SER A 20 -12.69 4.29 -0.28
CA SER A 20 -12.80 2.84 -0.34
C SER A 20 -11.63 2.23 0.44
N PRO A 21 -11.87 1.25 1.32
CA PRO A 21 -10.77 0.65 2.07
C PRO A 21 -9.78 0.00 1.11
N ALA A 22 -8.47 0.20 1.36
CA ALA A 22 -7.44 -0.44 0.54
C ALA A 22 -7.55 -1.97 0.64
N HIS A 23 -7.45 -2.65 -0.51
CA HIS A 23 -7.50 -4.11 -0.57
C HIS A 23 -6.11 -4.69 -0.29
N PHE A 24 -5.97 -5.49 0.78
CA PHE A 24 -4.76 -6.25 1.05
C PHE A 24 -4.83 -7.60 0.33
N VAL A 25 -3.86 -7.86 -0.54
CA VAL A 25 -3.83 -9.06 -1.38
C VAL A 25 -2.45 -9.70 -1.37
N PRO A 26 -2.33 -11.04 -1.24
CA PRO A 26 -1.06 -11.73 -1.43
C PRO A 26 -0.56 -11.62 -2.88
N LEU A 27 0.74 -11.38 -3.08
CA LEU A 27 1.38 -11.42 -4.40
C LEU A 27 1.11 -12.75 -5.11
N ALA A 28 1.09 -13.85 -4.35
CA ALA A 28 0.80 -15.17 -4.87
C ALA A 28 -0.59 -15.26 -5.55
N ASP A 29 -1.57 -14.49 -5.08
CA ASP A 29 -2.93 -14.50 -5.63
C ASP A 29 -2.98 -13.68 -6.93
N ILE A 30 -2.27 -12.55 -6.99
CA ILE A 30 -2.07 -11.77 -8.24
C ILE A 30 -1.38 -12.64 -9.29
N MET A 31 -0.31 -13.33 -8.91
CA MET A 31 0.44 -14.21 -9.82
C MET A 31 -0.43 -15.35 -10.37
N GLN A 32 -1.25 -15.98 -9.52
CA GLN A 32 -2.03 -17.16 -9.92
C GLN A 32 -3.32 -16.81 -10.67
N SER A 33 -4.01 -15.75 -10.24
CA SER A 33 -5.37 -15.45 -10.70
C SER A 33 -5.42 -14.32 -11.72
N HIS A 34 -4.36 -13.50 -11.79
CA HIS A 34 -4.31 -12.29 -12.62
C HIS A 34 -3.03 -12.19 -13.47
N ASP A 35 -2.33 -13.31 -13.69
CA ASP A 35 -1.12 -13.43 -14.51
C ASP A 35 0.00 -12.43 -14.11
N GLY A 36 0.11 -12.15 -12.81
CA GLY A 36 1.08 -11.20 -12.28
C GLY A 36 0.74 -9.73 -12.55
N ALA A 37 -0.43 -9.41 -13.09
CA ALA A 37 -0.83 -8.03 -13.37
C ALA A 37 -1.73 -7.47 -12.26
N LEU A 38 -1.20 -6.55 -11.43
CA LEU A 38 -1.97 -5.86 -10.40
C LEU A 38 -3.18 -5.10 -10.99
N LEU A 39 -3.01 -4.45 -12.15
CA LEU A 39 -4.10 -3.75 -12.82
C LEU A 39 -5.30 -4.67 -13.14
N SER A 40 -5.05 -5.92 -13.51
CA SER A 40 -6.11 -6.90 -13.76
C SER A 40 -6.87 -7.23 -12.47
N TYR A 41 -6.15 -7.45 -11.36
CA TYR A 41 -6.76 -7.63 -10.04
C TYR A 41 -7.62 -6.43 -9.63
N MET A 42 -7.09 -5.20 -9.79
CA MET A 42 -7.80 -3.96 -9.45
C MET A 42 -9.11 -3.82 -10.24
N ARG A 43 -9.09 -4.12 -11.54
CA ARG A 43 -10.27 -4.08 -12.42
C ARG A 43 -11.30 -5.15 -12.04
N ASP A 44 -10.86 -6.39 -11.83
CA ASP A 44 -11.75 -7.50 -11.51
C ASP A 44 -12.44 -7.33 -10.15
N THR A 45 -11.76 -6.70 -9.19
CA THR A 45 -12.27 -6.48 -7.83
C THR A 45 -12.84 -5.07 -7.61
N ASN A 46 -12.78 -4.21 -8.61
CA ASN A 46 -13.14 -2.79 -8.53
C ASN A 46 -12.46 -2.09 -7.34
N ALA A 47 -11.17 -2.36 -7.15
CA ALA A 47 -10.34 -1.80 -6.09
C ALA A 47 -9.47 -0.65 -6.62
N SER A 48 -9.62 0.54 -6.04
CA SER A 48 -8.84 1.73 -6.40
C SER A 48 -7.48 1.80 -5.71
N ASP A 49 -7.39 1.22 -4.51
CA ASP A 49 -6.20 1.23 -3.66
C ASP A 49 -5.91 -0.21 -3.23
N VAL A 50 -4.67 -0.66 -3.46
CA VAL A 50 -4.28 -2.04 -3.18
C VAL A 50 -2.95 -2.08 -2.45
N VAL A 51 -2.86 -2.98 -1.47
CA VAL A 51 -1.60 -3.31 -0.78
C VAL A 51 -1.23 -4.75 -1.12
N VAL A 52 -0.17 -4.92 -1.91
CA VAL A 52 0.37 -6.23 -2.26
C VAL A 52 1.24 -6.72 -1.12
N THR A 53 0.98 -7.93 -0.63
CA THR A 53 1.70 -8.54 0.50
C THR A 53 2.52 -9.74 0.04
N MET A 54 3.74 -9.87 0.54
CA MET A 54 4.63 -10.99 0.21
C MET A 54 5.40 -11.42 1.47
N PRO A 55 5.00 -12.53 2.12
CA PRO A 55 5.86 -13.16 3.12
C PRO A 55 7.07 -13.81 2.43
N ILE A 56 8.27 -13.57 2.96
CA ILE A 56 9.52 -14.13 2.42
C ILE A 56 10.50 -14.47 3.53
N SER A 57 11.30 -15.52 3.32
CA SER A 57 12.45 -15.86 4.17
C SER A 57 13.73 -15.67 3.36
N VAL A 58 14.69 -14.95 3.92
CA VAL A 58 15.95 -14.60 3.26
C VAL A 58 17.13 -15.05 4.13
N GLU A 59 18.05 -15.79 3.53
CA GLU A 59 19.35 -16.05 4.11
C GLU A 59 20.22 -14.80 3.99
N ILE A 60 20.74 -14.30 5.12
CA ILE A 60 21.55 -13.10 5.13
C ILE A 60 22.99 -13.49 5.45
N ALA A 61 23.96 -12.93 4.73
CA ALA A 61 25.37 -13.24 5.00
C ALA A 61 25.69 -12.89 6.47
N ASN A 62 26.18 -13.88 7.23
CA ASN A 62 26.52 -13.76 8.65
C ASN A 62 25.35 -13.40 9.57
N LYS A 63 24.10 -13.56 9.12
CA LYS A 63 22.89 -13.51 9.95
C LYS A 63 22.00 -14.67 9.54
N ASP A 64 21.55 -15.49 10.49
CA ASP A 64 20.62 -16.59 10.21
C ASP A 64 19.41 -16.15 9.37
N VAL A 65 18.67 -17.12 8.83
CA VAL A 65 17.46 -16.88 8.03
C VAL A 65 16.54 -15.87 8.73
N GLN A 66 16.27 -14.75 8.05
CA GLN A 66 15.33 -13.73 8.51
C GLN A 66 14.02 -13.81 7.73
N LYS A 67 12.92 -13.49 8.40
CA LYS A 67 11.59 -13.49 7.79
C LYS A 67 11.07 -12.07 7.67
N PHE A 68 10.53 -11.76 6.51
CA PHE A 68 9.98 -10.46 6.18
C PHE A 68 8.54 -10.60 5.71
N MET A 69 7.72 -9.61 6.04
CA MET A 69 6.46 -9.35 5.35
C MET A 69 6.68 -8.08 4.54
N VAL A 70 6.86 -8.24 3.23
CA VAL A 70 6.99 -7.11 2.31
C VAL A 70 5.59 -6.67 1.94
N THR A 71 5.31 -5.37 2.03
CA THR A 71 4.02 -4.77 1.71
C THR A 71 4.25 -3.57 0.81
N VAL A 72 3.65 -3.57 -0.38
CA VAL A 72 3.74 -2.46 -1.34
C VAL A 72 2.34 -1.94 -1.60
N ALA A 73 2.06 -0.73 -1.13
CA ALA A 73 0.81 -0.03 -1.35
C ALA A 73 0.87 0.79 -2.64
N VAL A 74 -0.14 0.60 -3.50
CA VAL A 74 -0.38 1.39 -4.71
C VAL A 74 -1.73 2.05 -4.54
N THR A 75 -1.74 3.37 -4.45
CA THR A 75 -2.93 4.14 -4.07
C THR A 75 -3.18 5.31 -5.01
N THR A 76 -4.42 5.74 -5.11
CA THR A 76 -4.84 6.97 -5.80
C THR A 76 -5.63 7.91 -4.89
N GLN A 77 -6.01 7.45 -3.70
CA GLN A 77 -6.91 8.20 -2.81
C GLN A 77 -6.34 8.41 -1.40
N PHE A 78 -5.07 8.08 -1.18
CA PHE A 78 -4.40 8.27 0.11
C PHE A 78 -3.43 9.44 0.01
N ASP A 79 -3.55 10.39 0.93
CA ASP A 79 -2.65 11.54 1.02
C ASP A 79 -1.35 11.22 1.78
N SER A 80 -1.29 10.06 2.45
CA SER A 80 -0.17 9.71 3.31
C SER A 80 -0.02 8.18 3.51
N PRO A 81 1.22 7.70 3.75
CA PRO A 81 1.51 6.27 3.90
C PRO A 81 1.11 5.70 5.26
N GLU A 82 1.00 6.52 6.30
CA GLU A 82 0.93 6.08 7.70
C GLU A 82 -0.24 5.13 8.01
N PRO A 83 -1.47 5.37 7.54
CA PRO A 83 -2.58 4.46 7.81
C PRO A 83 -2.32 3.04 7.27
N LEU A 84 -1.67 2.94 6.10
CA LEU A 84 -1.35 1.66 5.46
C LEU A 84 -0.11 1.01 6.07
N SER A 85 0.88 1.80 6.49
CA SER A 85 2.04 1.31 7.23
C SER A 85 1.63 0.70 8.58
N ASP A 86 0.77 1.38 9.33
CA ASP A 86 0.25 0.88 10.62
C ASP A 86 -0.55 -0.41 10.44
N GLU A 87 -1.38 -0.48 9.40
CA GLU A 87 -2.09 -1.70 9.03
C GLU A 87 -1.14 -2.84 8.67
N ALA A 88 -0.16 -2.57 7.79
CA ALA A 88 0.83 -3.56 7.38
C ALA A 88 1.58 -4.14 8.58
N ARG A 89 1.96 -3.31 9.55
CA ARG A 89 2.59 -3.75 10.81
C ARG A 89 1.64 -4.59 11.66
N ARG A 90 0.35 -4.23 11.71
CA ARG A 90 -0.66 -4.96 12.48
C ARG A 90 -0.90 -6.36 11.93
N ILE A 91 -0.94 -6.53 10.61
CA ILE A 91 -1.18 -7.83 9.96
C ILE A 91 0.09 -8.67 9.79
N THR A 92 1.26 -8.08 10.01
CA THR A 92 2.54 -8.78 9.87
C THR A 92 2.58 -9.98 10.82
N PRO A 93 2.85 -11.21 10.31
CA PRO A 93 2.89 -12.38 11.16
C PRO A 93 3.98 -12.26 12.23
N LYS A 94 3.75 -12.90 13.39
CA LYS A 94 4.76 -12.97 14.45
C LYS A 94 6.10 -13.47 13.90
N HIS A 95 7.19 -12.91 14.42
CA HIS A 95 8.57 -13.21 14.01
C HIS A 95 8.92 -12.83 12.57
N HIS A 96 8.10 -12.03 11.89
CA HIS A 96 8.46 -11.36 10.64
C HIS A 96 8.74 -9.89 10.93
N GLN A 97 9.67 -9.31 10.18
CA GLN A 97 9.87 -7.86 10.12
C GLN A 97 9.01 -7.30 8.98
N THR A 98 8.29 -6.21 9.22
CA THR A 98 7.54 -5.50 8.18
C THR A 98 8.49 -4.68 7.31
N VAL A 99 8.38 -4.79 6.00
CA VAL A 99 9.04 -3.90 5.02
C VAL A 99 7.92 -3.27 4.20
N PHE A 100 7.61 -2.02 4.48
CA PHE A 100 6.50 -1.31 3.84
C PHE A 100 7.02 -0.30 2.83
N ALA A 101 6.38 -0.26 1.66
CA ALA A 101 6.55 0.76 0.64
C ALA A 101 5.19 1.30 0.20
N TRP A 102 5.17 2.57 -0.21
CA TRP A 102 3.99 3.27 -0.67
C TRP A 102 4.27 4.02 -1.97
N ILE A 103 3.32 3.91 -2.89
CA ILE A 103 3.35 4.46 -4.24
C ILE A 103 2.05 5.24 -4.45
N PRO A 104 2.08 6.58 -4.40
CA PRO A 104 0.96 7.43 -4.78
C PRO A 104 0.86 7.48 -6.31
N ALA A 105 0.06 6.58 -6.88
CA ALA A 105 -0.10 6.43 -8.32
C ALA A 105 -0.77 7.65 -8.96
N ASP A 106 -1.62 8.37 -8.22
CA ASP A 106 -2.24 9.64 -8.63
C ASP A 106 -1.23 10.77 -8.85
N CYS A 107 -0.06 10.69 -8.21
CA CYS A 107 1.01 11.65 -8.38
C CYS A 107 1.89 11.36 -9.60
N TYR A 108 1.72 10.23 -10.30
CA TYR A 108 2.62 9.85 -11.40
C TYR A 108 2.71 10.93 -12.49
N GLY A 109 3.94 11.26 -12.88
CA GLY A 109 4.24 12.30 -13.86
C GLY A 109 4.35 13.72 -13.28
N THR A 110 4.18 13.90 -11.97
CA THR A 110 4.43 15.17 -11.27
C THR A 110 5.74 15.12 -10.47
N ASP A 111 6.18 16.28 -9.96
CA ASP A 111 7.35 16.38 -9.07
C ASP A 111 7.10 15.76 -7.68
N ASP A 112 5.84 15.49 -7.34
CA ASP A 112 5.43 14.89 -6.07
C ASP A 112 5.44 13.35 -6.13
N PHE A 113 5.67 12.75 -7.30
CA PHE A 113 5.78 11.29 -7.45
C PHE A 113 7.07 10.75 -6.83
N GLY A 114 6.92 9.79 -5.92
CA GLY A 114 8.04 9.03 -5.39
C GLY A 114 7.60 7.77 -4.69
N ILE A 115 8.47 6.75 -4.68
CA ILE A 115 8.25 5.54 -3.89
C ILE A 115 8.79 5.81 -2.49
N TYR A 116 7.88 5.89 -1.53
CA TYR A 116 8.24 5.93 -0.12
C TYR A 116 8.52 4.51 0.38
N ILE A 117 9.58 4.33 1.17
CA ILE A 117 9.86 3.06 1.83
C ILE A 117 10.17 3.35 3.30
N ASP A 118 9.42 2.70 4.19
CA ASP A 118 9.58 2.81 5.64
C ASP A 118 11.05 2.62 6.07
N GLU A 119 11.45 3.33 7.11
CA GLU A 119 12.71 3.04 7.79
C GLU A 119 12.60 1.70 8.53
N VAL A 120 13.47 0.76 8.16
CA VAL A 120 13.58 -0.56 8.78
C VAL A 120 15.05 -0.81 9.06
N ALA A 121 15.35 -1.46 10.19
CA ALA A 121 16.73 -1.75 10.65
C ALA A 121 17.42 -2.88 9.84
N ILE A 122 17.28 -2.84 8.51
CA ILE A 122 17.94 -3.71 7.54
C ILE A 122 18.72 -2.87 6.53
N GLY A 123 19.71 -3.46 5.87
CA GLY A 123 20.52 -2.75 4.88
C GLY A 123 19.66 -2.28 3.70
N GLU A 124 19.94 -1.07 3.20
CA GLU A 124 19.19 -0.44 2.10
C GLU A 124 19.12 -1.33 0.86
N THR A 125 20.21 -2.02 0.51
CA THR A 125 20.24 -2.93 -0.63
C THR A 125 19.22 -4.05 -0.50
N LEU A 126 19.08 -4.64 0.70
CA LEU A 126 18.10 -5.70 0.94
C LEU A 126 16.68 -5.12 0.91
N LYS A 127 16.47 -3.98 1.58
CA LYS A 127 15.17 -3.29 1.61
C LYS A 127 14.66 -2.99 0.20
N ASN A 128 15.50 -2.36 -0.62
CA ASN A 128 15.15 -1.96 -1.98
C ASN A 128 14.95 -3.18 -2.89
N GLY A 129 15.77 -4.23 -2.73
CA GLY A 129 15.60 -5.48 -3.48
C GLY A 129 14.29 -6.19 -3.14
N LEU A 130 13.90 -6.25 -1.86
CA LEU A 130 12.65 -6.85 -1.43
C LEU A 130 11.42 -6.12 -1.99
N VAL A 131 11.43 -4.79 -1.97
CA VAL A 131 10.35 -3.97 -2.54
C VAL A 131 10.32 -4.08 -4.06
N GLY A 132 11.48 -4.00 -4.72
CA GLY A 132 11.62 -4.14 -6.16
C GLY A 132 11.08 -5.46 -6.70
N GLU A 133 11.33 -6.57 -5.99
CA GLU A 133 10.79 -7.88 -6.35
C GLU A 133 9.25 -7.90 -6.44
N VAL A 134 8.56 -7.20 -5.53
CA VAL A 134 7.09 -7.09 -5.56
C VAL A 134 6.65 -6.19 -6.70
N ILE A 135 7.34 -5.07 -6.93
CA ILE A 135 7.06 -4.14 -8.03
C ILE A 135 7.14 -4.87 -9.37
N ASP A 136 8.21 -5.63 -9.58
CA ASP A 136 8.45 -6.38 -10.82
C ASP A 136 7.40 -7.48 -11.01
N LYS A 137 7.20 -8.33 -10.00
CA LYS A 137 6.31 -9.51 -10.12
C LYS A 137 4.83 -9.17 -10.21
N ALA A 138 4.39 -8.06 -9.61
CA ALA A 138 3.00 -7.61 -9.71
C ALA A 138 2.78 -6.60 -10.87
N ALA A 139 3.79 -6.38 -11.72
CA ALA A 139 3.75 -5.40 -12.81
C ALA A 139 3.22 -4.02 -12.35
N ILE A 140 3.72 -3.56 -11.20
CA ILE A 140 3.24 -2.33 -10.56
C ILE A 140 3.53 -1.11 -11.41
N GLU A 141 4.69 -1.04 -12.06
CA GLU A 141 5.05 0.09 -12.93
C GLU A 141 4.00 0.31 -14.03
N ALA A 142 3.63 -0.76 -14.74
CA ALA A 142 2.60 -0.69 -15.78
C ALA A 142 1.22 -0.31 -15.21
N THR A 143 0.93 -0.75 -13.98
CA THR A 143 -0.31 -0.41 -13.29
C THR A 143 -0.36 1.08 -12.96
N VAL A 144 0.70 1.64 -12.38
CA VAL A 144 0.81 3.06 -12.04
C VAL A 144 0.65 3.94 -13.28
N MET A 145 1.34 3.60 -14.38
CA MET A 145 1.20 4.31 -15.66
C MET A 145 -0.25 4.30 -16.18
N ALA A 146 -0.91 3.15 -16.12
CA ALA A 146 -2.28 3.01 -16.61
C ALA A 146 -3.32 3.75 -15.75
N LEU A 147 -3.07 3.89 -14.44
CA LEU A 147 -3.92 4.67 -13.54
C LEU A 147 -3.79 6.17 -13.81
N ALA A 148 -2.57 6.64 -14.09
CA ALA A 148 -2.32 8.04 -14.45
C ALA A 148 -2.97 8.45 -15.78
N ASP A 149 -2.96 7.58 -16.79
CA ASP A 149 -3.61 7.83 -18.09
C ASP A 149 -5.15 7.89 -17.99
N ALA A 150 -5.73 7.39 -16.89
CA ALA A 150 -7.18 7.37 -16.66
C ALA A 150 -7.70 8.60 -15.89
N CYS A 151 -6.81 9.45 -15.38
CA CYS A 151 -7.10 10.71 -14.68
C CYS A 151 -7.10 11.91 -15.63
#